data_AF-A0A2W0BQQ8-F1
#
_entry.id   AF-A0A2W0BQQ8-F1
#
_cell.length_a   1.000
_cell.length_b   1.000
_cell.length_c   1.000
_cell.angle_alpha   90.00
_cell.angle_beta   90.00
_cell.angle_gamma   90.00
#
_symmetry.space_group_name_H-M   'P 1'
#
loop_
_entity.id
_entity.type
_entity.pdbx_description
1 polymer ?
#
loop_
_entity_poly.entity_id
_entity_poly.type
_entity_poly.pdbx_seq_one_letter_code
_entity_poly.pdbx_strand_id
1 'polypeptide(L)'
;MSPFFTAFKSGEAIKIGVCTRDSASAAKYGFDYIEPAAAEIAAMSEDEFRDYSEEVLASPVRCRAFNGLIRRPDLKVVGNEVSISALRDYLEP
;
A
#
# COMPACT_ATOMS: atom_id res chain seq x y z
N MET A 1 39.92 16.18 -11.29
CA MET A 1 39.04 15.10 -11.80
C MET A 1 39.31 13.87 -10.95
N SER A 2 38.33 13.39 -10.17
CA SER A 2 38.48 12.24 -9.27
C SER A 2 37.90 10.98 -9.94
N PRO A 3 38.60 9.83 -9.96
CA PRO A 3 38.24 8.68 -10.78
C PRO A 3 37.34 7.64 -10.09
N PHE A 4 36.64 7.96 -9.00
CA PHE A 4 35.99 6.94 -8.15
C PHE A 4 34.47 6.77 -8.28
N PHE A 5 33.81 7.41 -9.25
CA PHE A 5 32.39 7.13 -9.52
C PHE A 5 32.25 6.18 -10.71
N THR A 6 32.39 4.88 -10.46
CA THR A 6 31.81 3.88 -11.35
C THR A 6 30.30 4.02 -11.26
N ALA A 7 29.67 4.59 -12.29
CA ALA A 7 28.22 4.61 -12.39
C ALA A 7 27.71 3.16 -12.40
N PHE A 8 26.84 2.83 -11.45
CA PHE A 8 26.10 1.57 -11.50
C PHE A 8 25.40 1.48 -12.87
N LYS A 9 25.55 0.36 -13.57
CA LYS A 9 24.72 0.06 -14.75
C LYS A 9 23.27 0.29 -14.35
N SER A 10 22.54 1.10 -15.13
CA SER A 10 21.12 1.34 -14.91
C SER A 10 20.33 0.04 -15.11
N GLY A 11 20.22 -0.76 -14.04
CA GLY A 11 19.06 -1.65 -13.86
C GLY A 11 17.79 -0.80 -13.82
N GLU A 12 16.61 -1.42 -13.92
CA GLU A 12 15.35 -0.72 -13.69
C GLU A 12 15.49 0.22 -12.50
N ALA A 13 15.12 1.50 -12.68
CA ALA A 13 15.16 2.48 -11.62
C ALA A 13 14.42 1.91 -10.40
N ILE A 14 15.11 1.85 -9.25
CA ILE A 14 14.49 1.42 -7.98
C ILE A 14 13.28 2.33 -7.76
N LYS A 15 12.10 1.71 -7.61
CA LYS A 15 10.86 2.43 -7.29
C LYS A 15 10.65 2.43 -5.78
N ILE A 16 10.30 3.58 -5.25
CA ILE A 16 10.03 3.79 -3.83
C ILE A 16 8.52 4.02 -3.65
N GLY A 17 7.87 3.09 -2.94
CA GLY A 17 6.45 3.17 -2.58
C GLY A 17 6.23 3.66 -1.14
N VAL A 18 4.98 3.98 -0.81
CA VAL A 18 4.57 4.35 0.54
C VAL A 18 3.23 3.72 0.94
N CYS A 19 3.15 3.26 2.20
CA CYS A 19 1.95 2.72 2.81
C CYS A 19 0.94 3.84 3.17
N THR A 20 0.14 4.27 2.21
CA THR A 20 -0.88 5.32 2.40
C THR A 20 -2.00 5.20 1.36
N ARG A 21 -3.14 5.84 1.65
CA ARG A 21 -4.20 6.12 0.65
C ARG A 21 -4.11 7.53 0.08
N ASP A 22 -3.36 8.43 0.71
CA ASP A 22 -3.25 9.83 0.31
C ASP A 22 -2.34 9.95 -0.93
N SER A 23 -2.96 9.81 -2.10
CA SER A 23 -2.29 9.83 -3.39
C SER A 23 -1.67 11.21 -3.69
N ALA A 24 -2.27 12.29 -3.17
CA ALA A 24 -1.80 13.66 -3.35
C ALA A 24 -0.50 13.93 -2.57
N SER A 25 -0.44 13.52 -1.30
CA SER A 25 0.80 13.62 -0.51
C SER A 25 1.89 12.71 -1.07
N ALA A 26 1.55 11.50 -1.51
CA ALA A 26 2.51 10.59 -2.13
C ALA A 26 3.17 11.23 -3.38
N ALA A 27 2.35 11.85 -4.24
CA ALA A 27 2.83 12.59 -5.41
C ALA A 27 3.71 13.79 -5.01
N LYS A 28 3.26 14.58 -4.03
CA LYS A 28 3.98 15.76 -3.53
C LYS A 28 5.39 15.42 -3.02
N TYR A 29 5.56 14.27 -2.37
CA TYR A 29 6.85 13.83 -1.82
C TYR A 29 7.69 13.00 -2.79
N GLY A 30 7.21 12.75 -4.01
CA GLY A 30 7.97 12.08 -5.06
C GLY A 30 8.01 10.56 -4.94
N PHE A 31 7.01 9.93 -4.30
CA PHE A 31 6.88 8.47 -4.32
C PHE A 31 6.40 7.97 -5.69
N ASP A 32 6.87 6.79 -6.08
CA ASP A 32 6.54 6.19 -7.38
C ASP A 32 5.17 5.52 -7.40
N TYR A 33 4.71 5.04 -6.24
CA TYR A 33 3.44 4.34 -6.09
C TYR A 33 2.96 4.32 -4.64
N ILE A 34 1.68 4.00 -4.43
CA ILE A 34 1.08 3.81 -3.11
C ILE A 34 0.72 2.34 -2.86
N GLU A 35 0.72 1.98 -1.57
CA GLU A 35 0.31 0.68 -1.04
C GLU A 35 -0.70 0.85 0.11
N PRO A 36 -1.97 1.20 -0.16
CA PRO A 36 -2.98 1.38 0.89
C PRO A 36 -3.25 0.07 1.64
N ALA A 37 -3.75 0.16 2.87
CA ALA A 37 -4.03 -1.01 3.69
C ALA A 37 -5.21 -1.82 3.12
N ALA A 38 -4.98 -3.11 2.86
CA ALA A 38 -5.97 -3.99 2.26
C ALA A 38 -7.27 -4.08 3.09
N ALA A 39 -7.15 -4.02 4.42
CA ALA A 39 -8.30 -4.03 5.32
C ALA A 39 -9.20 -2.79 5.19
N GLU A 40 -8.60 -1.63 4.91
CA GLU A 40 -9.35 -0.39 4.74
C GLU A 40 -10.10 -0.42 3.41
N ILE A 41 -9.43 -0.86 2.35
CA ILE A 41 -10.03 -0.99 1.02
C ILE A 41 -11.17 -2.02 1.02
N ALA A 42 -10.99 -3.16 1.70
CA ALA A 42 -12.01 -4.21 1.80
C ALA A 42 -13.24 -3.80 2.64
N ALA A 43 -13.10 -2.78 3.49
CA ALA A 43 -14.20 -2.27 4.31
C ALA A 43 -15.02 -1.15 3.62
N MET A 44 -14.56 -0.65 2.47
CA MET A 44 -15.27 0.37 1.72
C MET A 44 -16.57 -0.18 1.12
N SER A 45 -17.60 0.67 1.12
CA SER A 45 -18.76 0.50 0.25
C SER A 45 -18.37 0.64 -1.23
N GLU A 46 -19.24 0.21 -2.13
CA GLU A 46 -19.01 0.36 -3.58
C GLU A 46 -18.84 1.83 -3.99
N ASP A 47 -19.59 2.74 -3.37
CA ASP A 47 -19.50 4.18 -3.63
C ASP A 47 -18.15 4.73 -3.17
N GLU A 48 -17.72 4.41 -1.94
CA GLU A 48 -16.41 4.84 -1.42
C GLU A 48 -15.25 4.29 -2.26
N PHE A 49 -15.36 3.03 -2.69
CA PHE A 49 -14.34 2.41 -3.54
C PHE A 49 -14.28 3.06 -4.93
N ARG A 50 -15.43 3.39 -5.52
CA ARG A 50 -15.49 4.11 -6.79
C ARG A 50 -14.83 5.47 -6.66
N ASP A 51 -15.23 6.26 -5.68
CA ASP A 51 -14.73 7.62 -5.48
C ASP A 51 -13.20 7.62 -5.21
N TYR A 52 -12.73 6.67 -4.38
CA TYR A 52 -11.30 6.47 -4.16
C TYR A 52 -10.54 6.04 -5.43
N SER A 53 -11.13 5.15 -6.22
CA SER A 53 -10.54 4.72 -7.50
C SER A 53 -10.41 5.89 -8.46
N GLU A 54 -11.41 6.76 -8.55
CA GLU A 54 -11.37 7.97 -9.38
C GLU A 54 -10.24 8.92 -8.93
N GLU A 55 -10.07 9.12 -7.63
CA GLU A 55 -8.97 9.93 -7.07
C GLU A 55 -7.60 9.37 -7.48
N VAL A 56 -7.36 8.07 -7.25
CA VAL A 56 -6.10 7.41 -7.61
C VAL A 56 -5.89 7.42 -9.13
N LEU A 57 -6.96 7.31 -9.92
CA LEU A 57 -6.87 7.34 -11.38
C LEU A 57 -6.55 8.73 -11.93
N ALA A 58 -6.96 9.79 -11.24
CA ALA A 58 -6.63 11.17 -11.56
C ALA A 58 -5.22 11.57 -11.06
N SER A 59 -4.66 10.83 -10.09
CA SER A 59 -3.33 11.09 -9.54
C SER A 59 -2.19 10.70 -10.50
N PRO A 60 -1.05 11.43 -10.48
CA PRO A 60 0.17 10.98 -11.14
C PRO A 60 0.80 9.73 -10.49
N VAL A 61 0.39 9.36 -9.27
CA VAL A 61 0.86 8.17 -8.54
C VAL A 61 -0.22 7.09 -8.57
N ARG A 62 0.17 5.84 -8.83
CA ARG A 62 -0.77 4.70 -8.92
C ARG A 62 -0.68 3.79 -7.70
N CYS A 63 -1.78 3.13 -7.38
CA CYS A 63 -1.79 1.98 -6.48
C CYS A 63 -1.22 0.76 -7.21
N ARG A 64 -0.17 0.12 -6.66
CA ARG A 64 0.44 -1.10 -7.26
C ARG A 64 0.39 -2.33 -6.37
N ALA A 65 0.18 -2.14 -5.07
CA ALA A 65 -0.03 -3.22 -4.13
C ALA A 65 -1.00 -2.74 -3.03
N PHE A 66 -1.45 -3.68 -2.22
CA PHE A 66 -2.13 -3.37 -0.96
C PHE A 66 -1.26 -3.93 0.17
N ASN A 67 -1.04 -3.12 1.21
CA ASN A 67 -0.31 -3.59 2.37
C ASN A 67 -1.23 -4.44 3.26
N GLY A 68 -0.64 -5.38 3.99
CA GLY A 68 -1.35 -6.21 4.95
C GLY A 68 -2.01 -7.46 4.33
N LEU A 69 -1.75 -8.60 4.98
CA LEU A 69 -2.36 -9.88 4.64
C LEU A 69 -3.83 -9.97 5.11
N ILE A 70 -4.10 -9.42 6.30
CA ILE A 70 -5.41 -9.46 6.94
C ILE A 70 -6.26 -8.33 6.37
N ARG A 71 -7.32 -8.69 5.64
CA ARG A 71 -8.26 -7.75 4.98
C ARG A 71 -9.46 -7.38 5.84
N ARG A 72 -9.46 -7.79 7.11
CA ARG A 72 -10.55 -7.58 8.06
C ARG A 72 -10.11 -6.65 9.17
N PRO A 73 -10.70 -5.45 9.31
CA PRO A 73 -10.28 -4.47 10.32
C PRO A 73 -10.57 -4.90 11.76
N ASP A 74 -11.51 -5.84 11.93
CA ASP A 74 -11.89 -6.42 13.22
C ASP A 74 -10.92 -7.50 13.71
N LEU A 75 -10.13 -8.11 12.81
CA LEU A 75 -9.12 -9.10 13.18
C LEU A 75 -7.81 -8.42 13.61
N LYS A 76 -7.60 -8.32 14.92
CA LYS A 76 -6.37 -7.76 15.50
C LYS A 76 -5.24 -8.79 15.49
N VAL A 77 -4.03 -8.33 15.15
CA VAL A 77 -2.78 -9.13 15.15
C VAL A 77 -1.81 -8.75 16.26
N VAL A 78 -2.10 -7.66 16.98
CA VAL A 78 -1.37 -7.19 18.16
C VAL A 78 -2.37 -6.68 19.20
N GLY A 79 -1.97 -6.64 20.47
CA GLY A 79 -2.83 -6.20 21.57
C GLY A 79 -3.47 -7.35 22.34
N ASN A 80 -4.24 -7.01 23.38
CA ASN A 80 -4.91 -8.00 24.22
C ASN A 80 -6.17 -8.58 23.56
N GLU A 81 -6.63 -7.93 22.49
CA GLU A 81 -7.84 -8.28 21.73
C GLU A 81 -7.55 -9.33 20.64
N VAL A 82 -6.31 -9.83 20.54
CA VAL A 82 -5.92 -10.81 19.53
C VAL A 82 -6.63 -12.14 19.76
N SER A 83 -7.34 -12.60 18.73
CA SER A 83 -7.91 -13.95 18.67
C SER A 83 -7.09 -14.82 17.73
N ILE A 84 -6.25 -15.69 18.30
CA ILE A 84 -5.42 -16.61 17.51
C ILE A 84 -6.27 -17.59 16.69
N SER A 85 -7.41 -18.04 17.21
CA SER A 85 -8.31 -18.92 16.46
C SER A 85 -8.88 -18.20 15.25
N ALA A 86 -9.41 -16.98 15.41
CA ALA A 86 -9.98 -16.23 14.29
C ALA A 86 -8.92 -15.88 13.22
N LEU A 87 -7.66 -15.65 13.62
CA LEU A 87 -6.56 -15.46 12.68
C LEU A 87 -6.21 -16.74 11.92
N ARG A 88 -6.26 -17.91 12.57
CA ARG A 88 -6.07 -19.21 11.89
C ARG A 88 -7.18 -19.45 10.89
N ASP A 89 -8.43 -19.27 11.30
CA ASP A 89 -9.60 -19.46 10.45
C ASP A 89 -9.54 -18.55 9.21
N TYR A 90 -9.00 -17.33 9.33
CA TYR A 90 -8.80 -16.43 8.19
C TYR A 90 -7.74 -16.92 7.18
N LEU A 91 -6.74 -17.69 7.63
CA LEU A 91 -5.66 -18.20 6.79
C LEU A 91 -5.99 -19.53 6.12
N GLU A 92 -7.01 -20.23 6.61
CA GLU A 92 -7.49 -21.47 6.01
C GLU A 92 -8.34 -21.16 4.75
N PRO A 93 -8.11 -21.89 3.64
CA PRO A 93 -8.72 -21.60 2.33
C PRO A 93 -10.21 -21.95 2.22
#